data_AF-A0A8H6LTU3-F1
#
_entry.id   AF-A0A8H6LTU3-F1
#
_cell.length_a   1.000
_cell.length_b   1.000
_cell.length_c   1.000
_cell.angle_alpha   90.00
_cell.angle_beta   90.00
_cell.angle_gamma   90.00
#
_symmetry.space_group_name_H-M   'P 1'
#
loop_
_entity.id
_entity.type
_entity.pdbx_description
1 polymer ?
#
loop_
_entity_poly.entity_id
_entity_poly.type
_entity_poly.pdbx_seq_one_letter_code
_entity_poly.pdbx_strand_id
1 'polypeptide(L)'
;LEHIMQHCRVSGQETVWKAAKEAWTHTGLEWPEINLEIILGIGMIEIKGENGKMSTGRTRLFKILISESAYLIWLLRCEWRIGREQNTLQIHTKEEIIARWKLAITRRLRLDWALTSKLSFGKKALNKAEVKRAWKNIANPERFGTLRTDLVGEEVLVG
;
A
#
# COMPACT_ATOMS: atom_id res chain seq x y z
N LEU A 1 3.63 -13.75 15.80
CA LEU A 1 3.30 -12.74 14.77
C LEU A 1 3.64 -11.34 15.26
N GLU A 2 3.17 -10.97 16.45
CA GLU A 2 3.46 -9.69 17.12
C GLU A 2 4.94 -9.29 17.12
N HIS A 3 5.82 -10.17 17.63
CA HIS A 3 7.26 -9.92 17.63
C HIS A 3 7.81 -9.53 16.25
N ILE A 4 7.39 -10.23 15.19
CA ILE A 4 7.86 -9.99 13.82
C ILE A 4 7.40 -8.61 13.32
N MET A 5 6.17 -8.23 13.66
CA MET A 5 5.52 -7.01 13.17
C MET A 5 5.93 -5.76 13.94
N GLN A 6 6.34 -5.88 15.20
CA GLN A 6 6.58 -4.71 16.08
C GLN A 6 8.01 -4.61 16.63
N HIS A 7 8.74 -5.72 16.78
CA HIS A 7 9.99 -5.73 17.56
C HIS A 7 11.20 -6.26 16.79
N CYS A 8 10.98 -7.12 15.78
CA CYS A 8 12.03 -7.85 15.10
C CYS A 8 12.82 -6.92 14.16
N ARG A 9 14.10 -6.68 14.45
CA ARG A 9 14.94 -5.83 13.57
C ARG A 9 15.21 -6.45 12.20
N VAL A 10 15.42 -7.77 12.16
CA VAL A 10 15.73 -8.50 10.91
C VAL A 10 14.55 -8.59 9.95
N SER A 11 13.33 -8.31 10.40
CA SER A 11 12.16 -8.25 9.50
C SER A 11 12.06 -6.92 8.73
N GLY A 12 12.89 -5.92 9.07
CA GLY A 12 12.83 -4.60 8.45
C GLY A 12 11.58 -3.79 8.84
N GLN A 13 10.84 -4.23 9.85
CA GLN A 13 9.52 -3.67 10.21
C GLN A 13 9.55 -2.16 10.47
N GLU A 14 10.57 -1.66 11.16
CA GLU A 14 10.71 -0.24 11.46
C GLU A 14 10.77 0.60 10.18
N THR A 15 11.59 0.17 9.22
CA THR A 15 11.75 0.85 7.92
C THR A 15 10.44 0.82 7.12
N VAL A 16 9.76 -0.34 7.11
CA VAL A 16 8.49 -0.51 6.39
C VAL A 16 7.39 0.37 7.00
N TRP A 17 7.22 0.35 8.33
CA TRP A 17 6.22 1.18 9.00
C TRP A 17 6.51 2.67 8.88
N LYS A 18 7.80 3.06 8.89
CA LYS A 18 8.18 4.45 8.63
C LYS A 18 7.76 4.89 7.23
N ALA A 19 7.99 4.06 6.20
CA ALA A 19 7.56 4.36 4.83
C ALA A 19 6.03 4.45 4.71
N ALA A 20 5.30 3.53 5.37
CA ALA A 20 3.84 3.56 5.41
C ALA A 20 3.29 4.81 6.11
N LYS A 21 3.90 5.21 7.23
CA LYS A 21 3.60 6.44 7.95
C LYS A 21 3.82 7.67 7.08
N GLU A 22 4.98 7.79 6.44
CA GLU A 22 5.30 8.89 5.52
C GLU A 22 4.23 9.02 4.43
N ALA A 23 3.85 7.91 3.79
CA ALA A 23 2.80 7.91 2.79
C ALA A 23 1.42 8.32 3.35
N TRP A 24 1.09 7.91 4.57
CA TRP A 24 -0.17 8.29 5.22
C TRP A 24 -0.22 9.77 5.59
N THR A 25 0.89 10.39 5.97
CA THR A 25 0.91 11.81 6.38
C THR A 25 0.39 12.76 5.29
N HIS A 26 0.50 12.37 4.02
CA HIS A 26 -0.09 13.13 2.90
C HIS A 26 -1.61 13.20 2.94
N THR A 27 -2.29 12.38 3.74
CA THR A 27 -3.74 12.46 3.93
C THR A 27 -4.18 13.58 4.87
N GLY A 28 -3.24 14.18 5.60
CA GLY A 28 -3.47 15.17 6.65
C GLY A 28 -4.02 14.57 7.96
N LEU A 29 -4.08 13.25 8.09
CA LEU A 29 -4.54 12.57 9.29
C LEU A 29 -3.37 12.03 10.11
N GLU A 30 -3.61 11.90 11.41
CA GLU A 30 -2.65 11.28 12.32
C GLU A 30 -2.44 9.81 11.96
N TRP A 31 -1.18 9.38 12.10
CA TRP A 31 -0.82 7.98 11.96
C TRP A 31 -1.08 7.26 13.27
N PRO A 32 -1.96 6.24 13.29
CA PRO A 32 -2.20 5.48 14.51
C PRO A 32 -0.97 4.66 14.89
N GLU A 33 -0.83 4.34 16.17
CA GLU A 33 0.13 3.34 16.61
C GLU A 33 -0.28 1.98 16.05
N ILE A 34 0.61 1.35 15.27
CA ILE A 34 0.30 0.07 14.62
C ILE A 34 0.55 -1.06 15.61
N ASN A 35 -0.54 -1.68 16.05
CA ASN A 35 -0.50 -2.86 16.91
C ASN A 35 -1.05 -4.10 16.16
N LEU A 36 -0.97 -5.27 16.80
CA LEU A 36 -1.43 -6.51 16.19
C LEU A 36 -2.96 -6.50 15.95
N GLU A 37 -3.72 -5.84 16.81
CA GLU A 37 -5.18 -5.71 16.72
C GLU A 37 -5.58 -4.99 15.44
N ILE A 38 -4.91 -3.88 15.11
CA ILE A 38 -5.13 -3.13 13.87
C ILE A 38 -4.78 -3.98 12.65
N ILE A 39 -3.66 -4.71 12.70
CA ILE A 39 -3.22 -5.55 11.57
C ILE A 39 -4.23 -6.68 11.32
N LEU A 40 -4.68 -7.37 12.37
CA LEU A 40 -5.63 -8.48 12.26
C LEU A 40 -7.05 -8.00 11.93
N GLY A 41 -7.45 -6.87 12.51
CA GLY A 41 -8.76 -6.24 12.34
C GLY A 41 -8.86 -5.31 11.12
N ILE A 42 -7.81 -5.20 10.29
CA ILE A 42 -7.72 -4.20 9.23
C ILE A 42 -8.92 -4.21 8.27
N GLY A 43 -9.51 -5.39 8.03
CA GLY A 43 -10.71 -5.55 7.20
C GLY A 43 -11.91 -4.75 7.71
N MET A 44 -12.02 -4.56 9.02
CA MET A 44 -13.15 -3.89 9.71
C MET A 44 -12.90 -2.42 10.01
N ILE A 45 -11.67 -1.92 9.86
CA ILE A 45 -11.34 -0.53 10.19
C ILE A 45 -12.07 0.44 9.26
N GLU A 46 -12.62 1.50 9.85
CA GLU A 46 -13.24 2.63 9.16
C GLU A 46 -12.58 3.95 9.61
N ILE A 47 -12.10 4.72 8.64
CA ILE A 47 -11.55 6.05 8.88
C ILE A 47 -12.68 7.05 8.69
N LYS A 48 -13.09 7.70 9.78
CA LYS A 48 -14.12 8.74 9.76
C LYS A 48 -13.56 10.05 9.20
N GLY A 49 -14.37 10.75 8.40
CA GLY A 49 -14.11 12.11 7.97
C GLY A 49 -14.59 13.14 9.00
N GLU A 50 -14.37 14.42 8.70
CA GLU A 50 -14.76 15.55 9.56
C GLU A 50 -16.27 15.59 9.86
N ASN A 51 -17.09 15.10 8.93
CA ASN A 51 -18.54 15.01 9.09
C ASN A 51 -19.00 13.77 9.90
N GLY A 52 -18.07 13.03 10.51
CA GLY A 52 -18.34 11.80 11.26
C GLY A 52 -18.69 10.58 10.39
N LYS A 53 -18.84 10.74 9.06
CA LYS A 53 -19.13 9.65 8.13
C LYS A 53 -17.83 8.97 7.68
N MET A 54 -17.90 7.69 7.30
CA MET A 54 -16.76 6.97 6.77
C MET A 54 -16.21 7.65 5.49
N SER A 55 -14.91 7.92 5.48
CA SER A 55 -14.19 8.31 4.29
C SER A 55 -13.74 7.06 3.54
N THR A 56 -14.49 6.67 2.50
CA THR A 56 -14.20 5.45 1.71
C THR A 56 -12.79 5.44 1.13
N GLY A 57 -12.32 6.58 0.62
CA GLY A 57 -10.97 6.71 0.07
C GLY A 57 -9.88 6.52 1.12
N ARG A 58 -9.93 7.27 2.23
CA ARG A 58 -8.95 7.18 3.32
C ARG A 58 -8.96 5.79 3.97
N THR A 59 -10.14 5.23 4.16
CA THR A 59 -10.31 3.86 4.70
C THR A 59 -9.65 2.83 3.80
N ARG A 60 -9.96 2.85 2.49
CA ARG A 60 -9.34 1.92 1.52
C ARG A 60 -7.82 2.08 1.50
N LEU A 61 -7.34 3.31 1.47
CA LEU A 61 -5.92 3.60 1.46
C LEU A 61 -5.21 3.05 2.71
N PHE A 62 -5.77 3.30 3.89
CA PHE A 62 -5.24 2.79 5.15
C PHE A 62 -5.15 1.27 5.12
N LYS A 63 -6.22 0.59 4.69
CA LYS A 63 -6.23 -0.87 4.56
C LYS A 63 -5.11 -1.38 3.68
N ILE A 64 -4.88 -0.75 2.53
CA ILE A 64 -3.80 -1.12 1.59
C ILE A 64 -2.43 -0.90 2.23
N LEU A 65 -2.18 0.27 2.84
CA LEU A 65 -0.89 0.57 3.46
C LEU A 65 -0.56 -0.44 4.56
N ILE A 66 -1.52 -0.78 5.42
CA ILE A 66 -1.29 -1.76 6.50
C ILE A 66 -1.12 -3.17 5.96
N SER A 67 -1.99 -3.63 5.06
CA SER A 67 -1.94 -5.01 4.56
C SER A 67 -0.67 -5.30 3.75
N GLU A 68 -0.28 -4.40 2.85
CA GLU A 68 0.92 -4.57 2.04
C GLU A 68 2.20 -4.47 2.87
N SER A 69 2.22 -3.57 3.85
CA SER A 69 3.34 -3.42 4.77
C SER A 69 3.52 -4.65 5.65
N ALA A 70 2.44 -5.14 6.26
CA ALA A 70 2.47 -6.36 7.08
C ALA A 70 2.93 -7.58 6.26
N TYR A 71 2.40 -7.74 5.04
CA TYR A 71 2.80 -8.82 4.15
C TYR A 71 4.29 -8.74 3.76
N LEU A 72 4.78 -7.53 3.43
CA LEU A 72 6.20 -7.34 3.10
C LEU A 72 7.11 -7.65 4.31
N ILE A 73 6.74 -7.21 5.52
CA ILE A 73 7.51 -7.52 6.74
C ILE A 73 7.61 -9.03 6.95
N TRP A 74 6.50 -9.74 6.76
CA TRP A 74 6.48 -11.19 6.84
C TRP A 74 7.39 -11.82 5.77
N LEU A 75 7.32 -11.34 4.53
CA LEU A 75 8.13 -11.83 3.42
C LEU A 75 9.63 -11.62 3.67
N LEU A 76 10.04 -10.41 4.08
CA LEU A 76 11.43 -10.09 4.42
C LEU A 76 11.98 -11.02 5.51
N ARG A 77 11.19 -11.26 6.56
CA ARG A 77 11.56 -12.20 7.62
C ARG A 77 11.71 -13.62 7.09
N CYS A 78 10.80 -14.09 6.25
CA CYS A 78 10.85 -15.44 5.67
C CYS A 78 12.05 -15.60 4.73
N GLU A 79 12.35 -14.60 3.90
CA GLU A 79 13.56 -14.57 3.07
C GLU A 79 14.82 -14.64 3.92
N TRP A 80 14.92 -13.85 4.99
CA TRP A 80 16.08 -13.91 5.88
C TRP A 80 16.21 -15.28 6.57
N ARG A 81 15.11 -15.81 7.10
CA ARG A 81 15.14 -17.06 7.87
C ARG A 81 15.38 -18.30 7.01
N ILE A 82 14.73 -18.37 5.85
CA ILE A 82 14.72 -19.58 5.00
C ILE A 82 15.63 -19.38 3.80
N GLY A 83 15.46 -18.29 3.06
CA GLY A 83 16.22 -18.04 1.83
C GLY A 83 17.67 -17.65 2.04
N ARG A 84 18.01 -17.03 3.18
CA ARG A 84 19.37 -16.61 3.54
C ARG A 84 19.93 -17.38 4.74
N GLU A 85 19.25 -18.47 5.14
CA GLU A 85 19.68 -19.38 6.22
C GLU A 85 20.05 -18.66 7.53
N GLN A 86 19.36 -17.57 7.85
CA GLN A 86 19.62 -16.73 9.03
C GLN A 86 21.02 -16.10 9.06
N ASN A 87 21.67 -15.95 7.91
CA ASN A 87 22.98 -15.34 7.80
C ASN A 87 22.91 -13.84 8.17
N THR A 88 23.64 -13.45 9.22
CA THR A 88 23.66 -12.08 9.74
C THR A 88 24.37 -11.09 8.82
N LEU A 89 25.25 -11.57 7.94
CA LEU A 89 25.93 -10.75 6.93
C LEU A 89 25.03 -10.42 5.74
N GLN A 90 23.89 -11.10 5.62
CA GLN A 90 22.93 -10.93 4.54
C GLN A 90 21.59 -10.41 5.05
N ILE A 91 21.58 -9.52 6.05
CA ILE A 91 20.36 -8.83 6.45
C ILE A 91 20.00 -7.80 5.36
N HIS A 92 18.71 -7.68 5.03
CA HIS A 92 18.24 -6.71 4.03
C HIS A 92 18.62 -5.28 4.42
N THR A 93 19.11 -4.52 3.46
CA THR A 93 19.48 -3.11 3.70
C THR A 93 18.23 -2.23 3.74
N LYS A 94 18.34 -1.04 4.33
CA LYS A 94 17.21 -0.09 4.40
C LYS A 94 16.77 0.33 3.00
N GLU A 95 17.72 0.53 2.08
CA GLU A 95 17.49 0.91 0.70
C GLU A 95 16.73 -0.18 -0.05
N GLU A 96 17.13 -1.45 0.12
CA GLU A 96 16.45 -2.61 -0.45
C GLU A 96 14.99 -2.70 0.05
N ILE A 97 14.79 -2.55 1.37
CA ILE A 97 13.46 -2.60 1.99
C ILE A 97 12.56 -1.49 1.46
N ILE A 98 13.06 -0.25 1.38
CA ILE A 98 12.29 0.90 0.87
C ILE A 98 11.93 0.70 -0.61
N ALA A 99 12.88 0.22 -1.44
CA ALA A 99 12.62 -0.04 -2.85
C ALA A 99 11.53 -1.11 -3.05
N ARG A 100 11.60 -2.20 -2.28
CA ARG A 100 10.59 -3.27 -2.30
C ARG A 100 9.22 -2.78 -1.83
N TRP A 101 9.17 -1.96 -0.79
CA TRP A 101 7.93 -1.36 -0.30
C TRP A 101 7.28 -0.44 -1.35
N LYS A 102 8.06 0.46 -1.97
CA LYS A 102 7.59 1.31 -3.08
C LYS A 102 7.05 0.49 -4.24
N LEU A 103 7.72 -0.60 -4.59
CA LEU A 103 7.28 -1.52 -5.63
C LEU A 103 5.95 -2.20 -5.27
N ALA A 104 5.78 -2.67 -4.04
CA ALA A 104 4.54 -3.30 -3.56
C ALA A 104 3.34 -2.32 -3.66
N ILE A 105 3.50 -1.10 -3.12
CA ILE A 105 2.45 -0.06 -3.18
C ILE A 105 2.15 0.33 -4.64
N THR A 106 3.17 0.50 -5.47
CA THR A 106 2.99 0.83 -6.90
C THR A 106 2.25 -0.29 -7.64
N ARG A 107 2.55 -1.56 -7.36
CA ARG A 107 1.83 -2.69 -7.94
C ARG A 107 0.35 -2.68 -7.54
N ARG A 108 0.03 -2.38 -6.27
CA ARG A 108 -1.37 -2.24 -5.82
C ARG A 108 -2.10 -1.08 -6.47
N LEU A 109 -1.45 0.07 -6.61
CA LEU A 109 -2.00 1.21 -7.34
C LEU A 109 -2.37 0.80 -8.78
N ARG A 110 -1.44 0.16 -9.51
CA ARG A 110 -1.65 -0.30 -10.89
C ARG A 110 -2.80 -1.31 -10.99
N LEU A 111 -2.83 -2.28 -10.07
CA LEU A 111 -3.89 -3.28 -10.00
C LEU A 111 -5.26 -2.62 -9.76
N ASP A 112 -5.35 -1.72 -8.78
CA ASP A 112 -6.60 -0.99 -8.48
C ASP A 112 -7.11 -0.24 -9.71
N TRP A 113 -6.23 0.41 -10.47
CA TRP A 113 -6.60 1.09 -11.72
C TRP A 113 -7.03 0.12 -12.82
N ALA A 114 -6.28 -0.96 -13.06
CA ALA A 114 -6.63 -1.97 -14.05
C ALA A 114 -8.02 -2.58 -13.78
N LEU A 115 -8.34 -2.83 -12.51
CA LEU A 115 -9.62 -3.37 -12.07
C LEU A 115 -10.80 -2.38 -12.23
N THR A 116 -10.56 -1.11 -12.60
CA THR A 116 -11.65 -0.17 -12.94
C THR A 116 -12.18 -0.34 -14.37
N SER A 117 -11.49 -1.12 -15.22
CA SER A 117 -11.88 -1.33 -16.61
C SER A 117 -13.25 -2.01 -16.72
N LYS A 118 -14.26 -1.25 -17.19
CA LYS A 118 -15.59 -1.81 -17.49
C LYS A 118 -15.58 -2.75 -18.68
N LEU A 119 -14.66 -2.54 -19.62
CA LEU A 119 -14.46 -3.43 -20.77
C LEU A 119 -14.04 -4.83 -20.31
N SER A 120 -13.08 -4.91 -19.40
CA SER A 120 -12.51 -6.20 -18.95
C SER A 120 -13.32 -6.86 -17.83
N PHE A 121 -13.92 -6.07 -16.93
CA PHE A 121 -14.55 -6.59 -15.70
C PHE A 121 -16.05 -6.29 -15.58
N GLY A 122 -16.65 -5.56 -16.51
CA GLY A 122 -18.10 -5.28 -16.54
C GLY A 122 -18.68 -4.82 -15.21
N LYS A 123 -19.70 -5.52 -14.71
CA LYS A 123 -20.33 -5.23 -13.41
C LYS A 123 -19.41 -5.44 -12.20
N LYS A 124 -18.35 -6.24 -12.33
CA LYS A 124 -17.35 -6.49 -11.28
C LYS A 124 -16.24 -5.44 -11.24
N ALA A 125 -16.18 -4.53 -12.23
CA ALA A 125 -15.16 -3.50 -12.25
C ALA A 125 -15.32 -2.54 -11.06
N LEU A 126 -14.19 -2.20 -10.44
CA LEU A 126 -14.13 -1.24 -9.34
C LEU A 126 -14.66 0.13 -9.77
N ASN A 127 -15.19 0.87 -8.81
CA ASN A 127 -15.61 2.24 -9.04
C ASN A 127 -14.38 3.14 -9.21
N LYS A 128 -14.20 3.72 -10.40
CA LYS A 128 -13.08 4.62 -10.73
C LYS A 128 -12.98 5.81 -9.78
N ALA A 129 -14.11 6.38 -9.35
CA ALA A 129 -14.12 7.50 -8.42
C ALA A 129 -13.64 7.10 -7.02
N GLU A 130 -13.95 5.88 -6.56
CA GLU A 130 -13.45 5.36 -5.28
C GLU A 130 -11.95 5.08 -5.32
N VAL A 131 -11.46 4.45 -6.39
CA VAL A 131 -10.03 4.24 -6.61
C VAL A 131 -9.30 5.58 -6.65
N LYS A 132 -9.80 6.56 -7.41
CA LYS A 132 -9.23 7.92 -7.44
C LYS A 132 -9.21 8.55 -6.04
N ARG A 133 -10.31 8.46 -5.28
CA ARG A 133 -10.38 9.00 -3.90
C ARG A 133 -9.39 8.36 -2.93
N ALA A 134 -9.11 7.07 -3.08
CA ALA A 134 -8.15 6.38 -2.22
C ALA A 134 -6.72 6.84 -2.49
N TRP A 135 -6.35 6.96 -3.77
CA TRP A 135 -4.97 7.23 -4.16
C TRP A 135 -4.62 8.72 -4.31
N LYS A 136 -5.62 9.62 -4.35
CA LYS A 136 -5.41 11.06 -4.63
C LYS A 136 -4.35 11.75 -3.75
N ASN A 137 -4.17 11.30 -2.51
CA ASN A 137 -3.27 11.93 -1.55
C ASN A 137 -1.83 11.41 -1.65
N ILE A 138 -1.65 10.19 -2.19
CA ILE A 138 -0.33 9.58 -2.34
C ILE A 138 0.19 9.78 -3.76
N ALA A 139 -0.66 9.66 -4.78
CA ALA A 139 -0.30 9.78 -6.18
C ALA A 139 -0.11 11.25 -6.58
N ASN A 140 1.00 11.87 -6.17
CA ASN A 140 1.46 13.12 -6.78
C ASN A 140 2.07 12.80 -8.17
N PRO A 141 1.53 13.31 -9.29
CA PRO A 141 2.00 12.98 -10.64
C PRO A 141 3.50 13.19 -10.86
N GLU A 142 4.09 14.17 -10.17
CA GLU A 142 5.51 14.52 -10.32
C GLU A 142 6.48 13.56 -9.60
N ARG A 143 5.99 12.71 -8.69
CA ARG A 143 6.81 11.72 -7.95
C ARG A 143 6.53 10.27 -8.35
N PHE A 144 5.48 10.05 -9.15
CA PHE A 144 5.11 8.77 -9.77
C PHE A 144 5.41 8.75 -11.27
N GLY A 145 6.29 9.64 -11.72
CA GLY A 145 6.67 9.88 -13.12
C GLY A 145 7.31 8.66 -13.79
N THR A 146 6.48 7.69 -14.15
CA THR A 146 6.57 6.69 -15.23
C THR A 146 5.62 5.53 -14.90
N LEU A 147 4.35 5.87 -14.72
CA LEU A 147 3.29 4.94 -15.03
C LEU A 147 2.73 5.33 -16.37
N ARG A 148 3.43 4.80 -17.37
CA ARG A 148 3.15 4.88 -18.79
C ARG A 148 1.63 4.77 -19.03
N THR A 149 1.16 5.71 -19.84
CA THR A 149 -0.23 6.02 -20.17
C THR A 149 -0.79 5.09 -21.25
N ASP A 150 -0.55 3.79 -21.17
CA ASP A 150 -0.89 2.82 -22.22
C ASP A 150 -2.05 1.88 -21.88
N LEU A 151 -2.88 2.19 -20.87
CA LEU A 151 -4.08 1.38 -20.55
C LEU A 151 -5.37 2.20 -20.31
N VAL A 152 -5.40 3.45 -20.72
CA VAL A 152 -6.67 4.16 -20.96
C VAL A 152 -6.64 4.51 -22.43
N GLY A 153 -7.39 3.75 -23.23
CA GLY A 153 -7.52 3.99 -24.66
C GLY A 153 -7.78 5.47 -24.91
N GLU A 154 -6.96 6.05 -25.77
CA GLU A 154 -7.32 7.28 -26.46
C GLU A 154 -8.70 7.05 -27.07
N GLU A 155 -9.66 7.85 -26.63
CA GLU A 155 -10.82 8.17 -27.43
C GLU A 155 -10.29 8.75 -28.74
N VAL A 156 -10.14 7.89 -29.75
CA VAL A 156 -10.04 8.36 -31.13
C VAL A 156 -11.45 8.77 -31.53
N LEU A 157 -11.74 10.04 -31.24
CA LEU A 157 -12.70 10.83 -31.99
C LEU A 157 -12.19 10.94 -33.43
N VAL A 158 -12.90 10.35 -34.38
CA VAL A 158 -13.04 10.91 -35.74
C VAL A 158 -14.30 10.35 -36.40
N GLY A 159 -15.18 11.29 -36.76
CA GLY A 159 -15.96 11.34 -38.00
C GLY A 159 -16.73 10.12 -38.46
#